data_AF-A0A0Q7E1N7-F1
#
_entry.id   AF-A0A0Q7E1N7-F1
#
_cell.length_a   1.000
_cell.length_b   1.000
_cell.length_c   1.000
_cell.angle_alpha   90.00
_cell.angle_beta   90.00
_cell.angle_gamma   90.00
#
_symmetry.space_group_name_H-M   'P 1'
#
loop_
_entity.id
_entity.type
_entity.pdbx_description
1 polymer ?
#
loop_
_entity_poly.entity_id
_entity_poly.type
_entity_poly.pdbx_seq_one_letter_code
_entity_poly.pdbx_strand_id
1 'polypeptide(L)'
;MKQAPASRISGLIYRLADFLSDWRGFVATFVALMVGIGIGAAMQFNEGFMFAFNIFLSVAAIVISGVILVAGARSEAALHVKLDYLIEHSPATNKVVGLEHLDAREIEEERKRVEQEAAEAIDDAMEDAGLKRH
;
A
#
# COMPACT_ATOMS: atom_id res chain seq x y z
N MET A 1 9.52 -21.89 24.11
CA MET A 1 9.32 -22.06 22.66
C MET A 1 10.53 -21.47 21.94
N LYS A 2 11.15 -22.28 21.07
CA LYS A 2 12.46 -22.06 20.45
C LYS A 2 12.34 -20.96 19.38
N GLN A 3 12.99 -19.81 19.57
CA GLN A 3 13.05 -18.77 18.54
C GLN A 3 13.91 -19.26 17.37
N ALA A 4 13.29 -19.41 16.21
CA ALA A 4 13.96 -19.74 14.95
C ALA A 4 14.71 -18.52 14.38
N PRO A 5 15.73 -18.69 13.53
CA PRO A 5 16.54 -17.61 12.98
C PRO A 5 15.78 -16.83 11.88
N ALA A 6 14.68 -16.16 12.24
CA ALA A 6 13.84 -15.39 11.32
C ALA A 6 14.36 -13.96 11.07
N SER A 7 15.39 -13.49 11.78
CA SER A 7 15.78 -12.06 11.72
C SER A 7 16.44 -11.63 10.42
N ARG A 8 17.19 -12.51 9.74
CA ARG A 8 17.96 -12.15 8.54
C ARG A 8 17.11 -12.09 7.27
N ILE A 9 16.21 -13.06 7.08
CA ILE A 9 15.38 -13.16 5.87
C ILE A 9 14.31 -12.07 5.87
N SER A 10 13.65 -11.85 7.02
CA SER A 10 12.71 -10.75 7.17
C SER A 10 13.38 -9.41 6.87
N GLY A 11 14.56 -9.14 7.44
CA GLY A 11 15.29 -7.91 7.19
C GLY A 11 15.65 -7.66 5.72
N LEU A 12 15.95 -8.72 4.96
CA LEU A 12 16.23 -8.61 3.53
C LEU A 12 14.96 -8.31 2.72
N ILE A 13 13.86 -8.98 3.03
CA ILE A 13 12.56 -8.75 2.39
C ILE A 13 12.11 -7.31 2.62
N TYR A 14 12.21 -6.80 3.85
CA TYR A 14 11.82 -5.42 4.15
C TYR A 14 12.70 -4.39 3.44
N ARG A 15 14.02 -4.58 3.42
CA ARG A 15 14.91 -3.68 2.67
C ARG A 15 14.63 -3.69 1.17
N LEU A 16 14.29 -4.85 0.63
CA LEU A 16 13.90 -4.96 -0.78
C LEU A 16 12.54 -4.30 -1.04
N ALA A 17 11.57 -4.47 -0.15
CA ALA A 17 10.26 -3.83 -0.22
C ALA A 17 10.38 -2.30 -0.13
N ASP A 18 11.16 -1.80 0.82
CA ASP A 18 11.42 -0.37 1.01
C ASP A 18 12.11 0.22 -0.22
N PHE A 19 13.11 -0.48 -0.75
CA PHE A 19 13.77 -0.07 -1.99
C PHE A 19 12.79 -0.02 -3.16
N LEU A 20 12.04 -1.10 -3.40
CA LEU A 20 11.08 -1.20 -4.50
C LEU A 20 9.92 -0.21 -4.39
N SER A 21 9.52 0.15 -3.17
CA SER A 21 8.42 1.10 -2.90
C SER A 21 8.86 2.56 -2.96
N ASP A 22 10.16 2.84 -2.86
CA ASP A 22 10.70 4.18 -3.02
C ASP A 22 10.83 4.56 -4.50
N TRP A 23 10.64 5.85 -4.81
CA TRP A 23 10.83 6.42 -6.14
C TRP A 23 12.19 6.04 -6.75
N ARG A 24 13.23 5.98 -5.91
CA ARG A 24 14.58 5.60 -6.33
C ARG A 24 14.65 4.18 -6.86
N GLY A 25 14.00 3.22 -6.18
CA GLY A 25 14.00 1.83 -6.64
C GLY A 25 13.11 1.61 -7.86
N PHE A 26 12.01 2.37 -7.99
CA PHE A 26 11.23 2.39 -9.22
C PHE A 26 12.08 2.82 -10.42
N VAL A 27 12.76 3.97 -10.33
CA VAL A 27 13.62 4.48 -11.40
C VAL A 27 14.77 3.50 -11.68
N ALA A 28 15.41 2.95 -10.65
CA ALA A 28 16.50 1.99 -10.81
C ALA A 28 16.04 0.70 -11.53
N THR A 29 14.87 0.18 -11.16
CA THR A 29 14.28 -1.02 -11.78
C THR A 29 13.91 -0.73 -13.25
N PHE A 30 13.37 0.45 -13.53
CA PHE A 30 13.04 0.88 -14.89
C PHE A 30 14.29 1.00 -15.78
N VAL A 31 15.36 1.63 -15.26
CA VAL A 31 16.65 1.72 -15.97
C VAL A 31 17.23 0.32 -16.20
N ALA A 32 17.19 -0.57 -15.21
CA ALA A 32 17.65 -1.94 -15.35
C ALA A 32 16.87 -2.70 -16.45
N LEU A 33 15.55 -2.50 -16.53
CA LEU A 33 14.72 -3.05 -17.61
C LEU A 33 15.15 -2.51 -18.98
N MET A 34 15.33 -1.20 -19.11
CA MET A 34 15.78 -0.57 -20.35
C MET A 34 17.15 -1.07 -20.80
N VAL A 35 18.09 -1.24 -19.87
CA VAL A 35 19.40 -1.84 -20.15
C VAL A 35 19.23 -3.28 -20.64
N GLY A 36 18.37 -4.08 -19.98
CA GLY A 36 18.07 -5.45 -20.40
C GLY A 36 17.52 -5.52 -21.83
N ILE A 37 16.58 -4.64 -22.17
CA ILE A 37 16.04 -4.53 -23.53
C ILE A 37 17.14 -4.09 -24.51
N GLY A 38 17.99 -3.14 -24.13
CA GLY A 38 19.12 -2.70 -24.96
C GLY A 38 20.13 -3.83 -25.26
N ILE A 39 20.43 -4.67 -24.25
CA ILE A 39 21.24 -5.88 -24.43
C ILE A 39 20.54 -6.84 -25.39
N GLY A 40 19.23 -7.07 -25.22
CA GLY A 40 18.43 -7.89 -26.12
C GLY A 40 18.48 -7.39 -27.56
N ALA A 41 18.34 -6.08 -27.77
CA ALA A 41 18.44 -5.46 -29.09
C ALA A 41 19.84 -5.64 -29.71
N ALA A 42 20.91 -5.50 -28.92
CA ALA A 42 22.28 -5.75 -29.38
C ALA A 42 22.51 -7.22 -29.79
N MET A 43 21.80 -8.16 -29.16
CA MET A 43 21.79 -9.58 -29.51
C MET A 43 20.74 -9.96 -30.56
N GLN A 44 20.10 -8.97 -31.20
CA GLN A 44 19.01 -9.13 -32.16
C GLN A 44 17.84 -9.97 -31.66
N PHE A 45 17.58 -9.93 -30.35
CA PHE A 45 16.54 -10.72 -29.70
C PHE A 45 16.58 -12.19 -30.13
N ASN A 46 17.73 -12.84 -29.99
CA ASN A 46 17.82 -14.27 -30.29
C ASN A 46 16.89 -15.10 -29.38
N GLU A 47 16.53 -16.31 -29.84
CA GLU A 47 15.57 -17.18 -29.15
C GLU A 47 15.98 -17.49 -27.70
N GLY A 48 17.27 -17.76 -27.45
CA GLY A 48 17.76 -18.08 -26.11
C GLY A 48 17.65 -16.90 -25.14
N PHE A 49 17.97 -15.69 -25.61
CA PHE A 49 17.85 -14.47 -24.82
C PHE A 49 16.38 -14.17 -24.52
N MET A 50 15.50 -14.19 -25.53
CA MET A 50 14.08 -13.92 -25.32
C MET A 50 13.46 -14.90 -24.34
N PHE A 51 13.75 -16.20 -24.48
CA PHE A 51 13.27 -17.23 -23.58
C PHE A 51 13.76 -16.98 -22.14
N ALA A 52 15.07 -16.80 -21.94
CA ALA A 52 15.63 -16.55 -20.62
C ALA A 52 15.09 -15.26 -19.99
N PHE A 53 15.00 -14.18 -20.76
CA PHE A 53 14.52 -12.88 -20.30
C PHE A 53 13.05 -12.91 -19.90
N ASN A 54 12.20 -13.61 -20.66
CA ASN A 54 10.78 -13.76 -20.34
C ASN A 54 10.56 -14.56 -19.05
N ILE A 55 11.26 -15.69 -18.90
CA ILE A 55 11.22 -16.48 -17.66
C ILE A 55 11.73 -15.67 -16.47
N PHE A 56 12.83 -14.93 -16.65
CA PHE A 56 13.38 -14.06 -15.62
C PHE A 56 12.37 -13.00 -15.16
N LEU A 57 11.74 -12.27 -16.10
CA LEU A 57 10.74 -11.27 -15.77
C LEU A 57 9.52 -11.87 -15.07
N SER A 58 9.08 -13.05 -15.50
CA SER A 58 7.94 -13.73 -14.88
C SER A 58 8.24 -14.12 -13.44
N VAL A 59 9.40 -14.72 -13.17
CA VAL A 59 9.84 -15.06 -11.80
C VAL A 59 10.01 -13.78 -10.97
N ALA A 60 10.64 -12.74 -11.53
CA ALA A 60 10.84 -11.47 -10.84
C ALA A 60 9.50 -10.83 -10.45
N ALA A 61 8.51 -10.83 -11.34
CA ALA A 61 7.17 -10.30 -11.05
C ALA A 61 6.50 -11.05 -9.90
N ILE A 62 6.57 -12.38 -9.89
CA ILE A 62 6.01 -13.20 -8.80
C ILE A 62 6.69 -12.88 -7.47
N VAL A 63 8.02 -12.80 -7.46
CA VAL A 63 8.79 -12.49 -6.25
C VAL A 63 8.47 -11.09 -5.73
N ILE A 64 8.47 -10.08 -6.60
CA ILE A 64 8.14 -8.70 -6.24
C ILE A 64 6.72 -8.62 -5.68
N SER A 65 5.74 -9.26 -6.34
CA SER A 65 4.38 -9.34 -5.85
C SER A 65 4.34 -9.96 -4.44
N GLY A 66 4.99 -11.11 -4.23
CA GLY A 66 5.05 -11.75 -2.91
C GLY A 66 5.66 -10.85 -1.83
N VAL A 67 6.72 -10.11 -2.15
CA VAL A 67 7.35 -9.15 -1.23
C VAL A 67 6.37 -8.03 -0.87
N ILE A 68 5.66 -7.48 -1.84
CA ILE A 68 4.65 -6.42 -1.63
C ILE A 68 3.49 -6.95 -0.79
N LEU A 69 2.99 -8.16 -1.05
CA LEU A 69 1.91 -8.76 -0.27
C LEU A 69 2.31 -8.91 1.21
N VAL A 70 3.53 -9.38 1.49
CA VAL A 70 4.02 -9.53 2.86
C VAL A 70 4.17 -8.18 3.56
N ALA A 71 4.71 -7.17 2.88
CA ALA A 71 4.85 -5.82 3.43
C ALA A 71 3.48 -5.15 3.65
N GLY A 72 2.55 -5.35 2.73
CA GLY A 72 1.18 -4.80 2.77
C GLY A 72 0.35 -5.38 3.91
N ALA A 73 0.27 -6.71 4.02
CA ALA A 73 -0.54 -7.38 5.04
C ALA A 73 -0.18 -6.95 6.48
N ARG A 74 1.11 -6.72 6.76
CA ARG A 74 1.55 -6.20 8.07
C ARG A 74 1.12 -4.76 8.29
N SER A 75 1.20 -3.94 7.24
CA SER A 75 0.86 -2.51 7.30
C SER A 75 -0.65 -2.32 7.50
N GLU A 76 -1.46 -3.12 6.80
CA GLU A 76 -2.91 -3.19 6.94
C GLU A 76 -3.32 -3.61 8.35
N ALA A 77 -2.70 -4.65 8.91
CA ALA A 77 -2.96 -5.07 10.29
C ALA A 77 -2.64 -3.96 11.31
N ALA A 78 -1.53 -3.24 11.13
CA ALA A 78 -1.18 -2.12 12.00
C ALA A 78 -2.15 -0.93 11.86
N LEU A 79 -2.69 -0.71 10.67
CA LEU A 79 -3.68 0.31 10.39
C LEU A 79 -5.03 -0.03 11.05
N HIS A 80 -5.49 -1.27 10.92
CA HIS A 80 -6.70 -1.76 11.61
C HIS A 80 -6.61 -1.54 13.12
N VAL A 81 -5.51 -1.94 13.77
CA VAL A 81 -5.34 -1.74 15.22
C VAL A 81 -5.40 -0.26 15.63
N LYS A 82 -4.85 0.64 14.82
CA LYS A 82 -4.92 2.09 15.08
C LYS A 82 -6.33 2.63 14.93
N LEU A 83 -7.05 2.17 13.90
CA LEU A 83 -8.46 2.51 13.68
C LEU A 83 -9.33 1.98 14.82
N ASP A 84 -9.15 0.73 15.23
CA ASP A 84 -9.88 0.11 16.34
C ASP A 84 -9.70 0.90 17.63
N TYR A 85 -8.46 1.31 17.93
CA TYR A 85 -8.17 2.17 19.09
C TYR A 85 -8.88 3.52 19.01
N LEU A 86 -8.86 4.18 17.83
CA LEU A 86 -9.57 5.45 17.63
C LEU A 86 -11.09 5.27 17.74
N ILE A 87 -11.67 4.19 17.23
CA ILE A 87 -13.11 3.92 17.37
C ILE A 87 -13.49 3.73 18.84
N GLU A 88 -12.66 3.04 19.62
CA GLU A 88 -12.93 2.78 21.04
C GLU A 88 -12.73 4.03 21.92
N HIS A 89 -11.76 4.89 21.61
CA HIS A 89 -11.35 6.01 22.48
C HIS A 89 -11.72 7.40 21.95
N SER A 90 -12.17 7.51 20.70
CA SER A 90 -12.71 8.75 20.17
C SER A 90 -14.17 8.93 20.63
N PRO A 91 -14.60 10.16 20.96
CA PRO A 91 -16.02 10.47 21.11
C PRO A 91 -16.82 10.33 19.80
N ALA A 92 -16.17 9.94 18.69
CA ALA A 92 -16.83 9.50 17.47
C ALA A 92 -17.80 8.36 17.83
N THR A 93 -19.08 8.72 17.88
CA THR A 93 -20.18 7.83 18.15
C THR A 93 -20.04 6.58 17.26
N ASN A 94 -20.41 5.44 17.82
CA ASN A 94 -20.52 4.08 17.27
C ASN A 94 -21.36 3.96 15.95
N LYS A 95 -21.47 5.02 15.15
CA LYS A 95 -22.29 5.19 13.94
C LYS A 95 -21.74 4.43 12.72
N VAL A 96 -20.48 4.03 12.75
CA VAL A 96 -19.72 3.54 11.57
C VAL A 96 -19.24 2.08 11.73
N VAL A 97 -19.54 1.43 12.86
CA VAL A 97 -19.23 0.01 13.09
C VAL A 97 -20.23 -0.85 12.32
N GLY A 98 -19.75 -1.80 11.49
CA GLY A 98 -20.60 -2.73 10.75
C GLY A 98 -20.82 -2.41 9.27
N LEU A 99 -20.19 -1.37 8.72
CA LEU A 99 -20.30 -1.02 7.30
C LEU A 99 -19.71 -2.08 6.36
N GLU A 100 -18.89 -3.00 6.87
CA GLU A 100 -18.24 -4.07 6.11
C GLU A 100 -19.21 -5.09 5.49
N HIS A 101 -20.49 -5.07 5.89
CA HIS A 101 -21.54 -5.92 5.34
C HIS A 101 -22.42 -5.21 4.29
N LEU A 102 -22.21 -3.91 4.06
CA LEU A 102 -22.99 -3.12 3.11
C LEU A 102 -22.46 -3.25 1.68
N ASP A 103 -23.32 -3.04 0.69
CA ASP A 103 -22.90 -3.01 -0.71
C ASP A 103 -22.05 -1.75 -0.99
N ALA A 104 -21.17 -1.81 -2.00
CA ALA A 104 -20.25 -0.73 -2.35
C ALA A 104 -20.93 0.63 -2.55
N ARG A 105 -22.17 0.62 -3.06
CA ARG A 105 -22.98 1.83 -3.19
C ARG A 105 -23.42 2.41 -1.84
N GLU A 106 -23.85 1.55 -0.92
CA GLU A 106 -24.31 1.95 0.41
C GLU A 106 -23.13 2.46 1.25
N ILE A 107 -21.95 1.84 1.12
CA ILE A 107 -20.70 2.32 1.73
C ILE A 107 -20.36 3.72 1.22
N GLU A 108 -20.48 3.99 -0.08
CA GLU A 108 -20.20 5.31 -0.66
C GLU A 108 -21.19 6.39 -0.19
N GLU A 109 -22.46 6.03 0.00
CA GLU A 109 -23.48 6.92 0.55
C GLU A 109 -23.21 7.26 2.03
N GLU A 110 -22.89 6.25 2.84
CA GLU A 110 -22.49 6.45 4.24
C GLU A 110 -21.18 7.26 4.35
N ARG A 111 -20.20 7.00 3.48
CA ARG A 111 -18.95 7.78 3.43
C ARG A 111 -19.24 9.26 3.19
N LYS A 112 -20.10 9.58 2.21
CA LYS A 112 -20.48 10.98 1.93
C LYS A 112 -21.20 11.62 3.10
N ARG A 113 -22.10 10.89 3.78
CA ARG A 113 -22.79 11.42 4.97
C ARG A 113 -21.81 11.74 6.09
N VAL A 114 -20.85 10.85 6.36
CA VAL A 114 -19.82 11.05 7.38
C VAL A 114 -18.90 12.21 7.02
N GLU A 115 -18.49 12.34 5.77
CA GLU A 115 -17.69 13.48 5.30
C GLU A 115 -18.42 14.81 5.46
N GLN A 116 -19.73 14.85 5.21
CA GLN A 116 -20.57 16.03 5.42
C GLN A 116 -20.73 16.37 6.90
N GLU A 117 -21.11 15.40 7.74
CA GLU A 117 -21.23 15.60 9.20
C GLU A 117 -19.90 16.09 9.81
N ALA A 118 -18.76 15.57 9.34
CA ALA A 118 -17.44 16.02 9.79
C ALA A 118 -17.10 17.44 9.31
N ALA A 119 -17.47 17.81 8.08
CA ALA A 119 -17.25 19.16 7.56
C ALA A 119 -18.11 20.19 8.32
N GLU A 120 -19.36 19.87 8.61
CA GLU A 120 -20.27 20.71 9.39
C GLU A 120 -19.76 20.90 10.82
N ALA A 121 -19.34 19.82 11.50
CA ALA A 121 -18.79 19.91 12.85
C ALA A 121 -17.51 20.76 12.93
N ILE A 122 -16.71 20.78 11.86
CA ILE A 122 -15.53 21.64 11.77
C ILE A 122 -15.94 23.11 11.56
N ASP A 123 -16.89 23.38 10.66
CA ASP A 123 -17.37 24.75 10.42
C ASP A 123 -18.04 25.33 11.69
N ASP A 124 -18.84 24.54 12.40
CA ASP A 124 -19.45 24.92 13.69
C ASP A 124 -18.37 25.23 14.75
N ALA A 125 -17.34 24.38 14.86
CA ALA A 125 -16.22 24.60 15.78
C ALA A 125 -15.37 25.82 15.39
N MET A 126 -15.25 26.13 14.09
CA MET A 126 -14.56 27.33 13.59
C MET A 126 -15.37 28.60 13.86
N GLU A 127 -16.69 28.53 13.76
CA GLU A 127 -17.61 29.62 14.09
C GLU A 127 -17.59 29.93 15.59
N ASP A 128 -17.65 28.91 16.45
CA ASP A 128 -17.51 29.05 17.92
C ASP A 128 -16.13 29.59 18.33
N ALA A 129 -15.09 29.28 17.57
CA ALA A 129 -13.74 29.81 17.78
C ALA A 129 -13.52 31.21 17.17
N GLY A 130 -14.51 31.78 16.48
CA GLY A 130 -14.43 33.10 15.84
C GLY A 130 -13.47 33.18 14.65
N LEU A 131 -13.07 32.04 14.08
CA LEU A 131 -12.15 31.94 12.95
C LEU A 131 -12.96 31.78 11.65
N LYS A 132 -13.21 32.88 10.94
CA LYS A 132 -13.83 32.83 9.61
C LYS A 132 -12.88 32.18 8.61
N ARG A 133 -13.35 31.14 7.92
CA ARG A 133 -12.72 30.58 6.72
C ARG A 133 -12.65 31.67 5.65
N HIS A 134 -11.43 32.06 5.27
CA HIS A 134 -11.16 32.93 4.13
C HIS A 134 -11.10 32.13 2.83
#